data_AF-A0A9E3DG82-F1
#
_entry.id   AF-A0A9E3DG82-F1
#
_cell.length_a   1.000
_cell.length_b   1.000
_cell.length_c   1.000
_cell.angle_alpha   90.00
_cell.angle_beta   90.00
_cell.angle_gamma   90.00
#
_symmetry.space_group_name_H-M   'P 1'
#
loop_
_entity.id
_entity.type
_entity.pdbx_description
1 polymer ?
#
loop_
_entity_poly.entity_id
_entity_poly.type
_entity_poly.pdbx_seq_one_letter_code
_entity_poly.pdbx_strand_id
1 'polypeptide(L)' 'MGYALFVAQQGGKHQDAKPLAGFGGAGVVEVVKDFRTDTFRAIYTVRFAGTVYVLHAFQKKSKSGRK' A
#
# COMPACT_ATOMS: atom_id res chain seq x y z
N MET A 1 7.14 4.83 2.94
CA MET A 1 5.98 5.00 2.05
C MET A 1 6.37 5.50 0.67
N GLY A 2 6.96 6.69 0.52
CA GLY A 2 7.32 7.23 -0.80
C GLY A 2 8.14 6.29 -1.69
N TYR A 3 9.16 5.62 -1.14
CA TYR A 3 9.97 4.65 -1.91
C TYR A 3 9.16 3.48 -2.47
N ALA A 4 8.16 2.98 -1.74
CA ALA A 4 7.32 1.89 -2.23
C ALA A 4 6.45 2.33 -3.42
N LEU A 5 5.97 3.57 -3.41
CA LEU A 5 5.25 4.16 -4.54
C LEU A 5 6.18 4.40 -5.73
N PHE A 6 7.42 4.85 -5.48
CA PHE A 6 8.43 4.98 -6.53
C PHE A 6 8.73 3.63 -7.21
N VAL A 7 8.93 2.56 -6.44
CA VAL A 7 9.11 1.21 -7.00
C VAL A 7 7.89 0.80 -7.84
N ALA A 8 6.67 1.11 -7.38
CA ALA A 8 5.45 0.85 -8.15
C ALA A 8 5.37 1.66 -9.45
N GLN A 9 5.84 2.92 -9.45
CA GLN A 9 5.93 3.76 -10.65
C GLN A 9 6.91 3.19 -11.68
N GLN A 10 7.99 2.54 -11.22
CA GLN A 10 8.95 1.83 -12.08
C GLN A 10 8.44 0.45 -12.56
N GLY A 11 7.18 0.10 -12.29
CA GLY A 11 6.60 -1.21 -12.64
C GLY A 11 7.00 -2.35 -11.71
N GLY A 12 7.75 -2.06 -10.64
CA GLY A 12 8.14 -3.02 -9.63
C GLY A 12 7.10 -3.20 -8.53
N LYS A 13 7.34 -4.18 -7.65
CA LYS A 13 6.57 -4.39 -6.44
C LYS A 13 7.49 -4.32 -5.23
N HIS A 14 7.25 -3.37 -4.34
CA HIS A 14 8.01 -3.24 -3.09
C HIS A 14 7.71 -4.43 -2.16
N GLN A 15 8.69 -4.87 -1.37
CA GLN A 15 8.54 -6.02 -0.45
C GLN A 15 7.38 -5.85 0.56
N ASP A 16 7.21 -4.62 1.07
CA ASP A 16 6.14 -4.27 2.01
C ASP A 16 4.77 -4.05 1.33
N ALA A 17 4.69 -4.19 -0.01
CA ALA A 17 3.46 -4.00 -0.77
C ALA A 17 2.75 -5.33 -1.02
N LYS A 18 1.49 -5.42 -0.63
CA LYS A 18 0.66 -6.62 -0.75
C LYS A 18 -0.69 -6.31 -1.38
N PRO A 19 -1.22 -7.19 -2.24
CA PRO A 19 -2.59 -7.06 -2.72
C PRO A 19 -3.58 -6.94 -1.56
N LEU A 20 -4.50 -5.98 -1.65
CA LEU A 20 -5.55 -5.82 -0.66
C LEU A 20 -6.63 -6.88 -0.91
N ALA A 21 -6.90 -7.71 0.09
CA ALA A 21 -7.91 -8.75 -0.01
C ALA A 21 -9.31 -8.15 -0.23
N GLY A 22 -10.18 -8.89 -0.93
CA GLY A 22 -11.58 -8.48 -1.18
C GLY A 22 -11.80 -7.61 -2.42
N PHE A 23 -10.74 -7.16 -3.12
CA PHE A 23 -10.85 -6.33 -4.32
C PHE A 23 -10.69 -7.09 -5.65
N GLY A 24 -10.99 -8.40 -5.66
CA GLY A 24 -11.08 -9.20 -6.88
C GLY A 24 -9.76 -9.40 -7.66
N GLY A 25 -8.60 -9.09 -7.07
CA GLY A 25 -7.28 -9.29 -7.69
C GLY A 25 -6.21 -8.32 -7.17
N ALA A 26 -5.04 -8.31 -7.82
CA ALA A 26 -3.92 -7.40 -7.48
C ALA A 26 -4.13 -5.94 -7.94
N GLY A 27 -5.37 -5.55 -8.27
CA GLY A 27 -5.68 -4.21 -8.76
C GLY A 27 -5.57 -3.13 -7.68
N VAL A 28 -5.73 -3.49 -6.41
CA VAL A 28 -5.53 -2.59 -5.26
C VAL A 28 -4.44 -3.18 -4.38
N VAL A 29 -3.46 -2.36 -4.05
CA VAL A 29 -2.27 -2.75 -3.31
C VAL A 29 -2.14 -1.87 -2.07
N GLU A 30 -1.83 -2.50 -0.95
CA GLU A 30 -1.55 -1.85 0.33
C GLU A 30 -0.05 -1.93 0.62
N VAL A 31 0.58 -0.79 0.92
CA VAL A 31 1.89 -0.73 1.58
C VAL A 31 1.67 -0.56 3.07
N VAL A 32 2.32 -1.40 3.87
CA VAL A 32 2.36 -1.26 5.33
C VAL A 32 3.75 -0.81 5.74
N LYS A 33 3.86 0.21 6.59
CA LYS A 33 5.16 0.63 7.14
C LYS A 33 5.02 0.98 8.60
N ASP A 34 5.81 0.31 9.42
CA ASP A 34 5.95 0.65 10.82
C ASP A 34 7.01 1.75 10.99
N PHE A 35 6.70 2.71 11.86
CA PHE A 35 7.60 3.77 12.28
C PHE A 35 7.39 4.07 13.77
N ARG A 36 8.42 3.83 14.57
CA ARG A 36 8.37 3.93 16.04
C ARG A 36 7.22 3.09 16.61
N THR A 37 6.21 3.73 17.18
CA THR A 37 5.06 3.10 17.84
C THR A 37 3.80 3.08 16.97
N ASP A 38 3.93 3.51 15.71
CA ASP A 38 2.83 3.72 14.78
C ASP A 38 3.01 2.92 13.50
N THR A 39 1.89 2.44 12.96
CA THR A 39 1.84 1.77 11.67
C THR A 39 1.12 2.67 10.68
N PHE A 40 1.76 2.95 9.55
CA PHE A 40 1.18 3.68 8.44
C PHE A 40 0.78 2.72 7.34
N ARG A 41 -0.27 3.07 6.60
CA ARG A 41 -0.77 2.32 5.45
C ARG A 41 -0.99 3.27 4.29
N ALA A 42 -0.60 2.84 3.11
CA ALA A 42 -0.90 3.53 1.86
C ALA A 42 -1.58 2.55 0.92
N ILE A 43 -2.77 2.87 0.45
CA ILE A 43 -3.56 2.08 -0.49
C ILE A 43 -3.45 2.76 -1.84
N TYR A 44 -3.05 2.01 -2.86
CA TYR A 44 -2.86 2.51 -4.20
C TYR A 44 -3.32 1.49 -5.25
N THR A 45 -3.54 1.96 -6.47
CA THR A 45 -3.85 1.11 -7.63
C THR A 45 -2.90 1.39 -8.78
N VAL A 46 -2.57 0.31 -9.50
CA VAL A 46 -1.76 0.30 -10.73
C VAL A 46 -2.57 -0.16 -11.94
N ARG A 47 -3.91 -0.18 -11.82
CA ARG A 47 -4.81 -0.68 -12.87
C ARG A 47 -4.76 0.14 -14.16
N PHE A 48 -4.40 1.42 -14.05
CA PHE A 48 -4.31 2.34 -15.17
C PHE A 48 -2.87 2.41 -15.65
N ALA A 49 -2.66 2.17 -16.94
CA ALA A 49 -1.32 2.12 -17.51
C ALA A 49 -0.56 3.45 -17.28
N GLY A 50 0.70 3.34 -16.89
CA GLY A 50 1.61 4.48 -16.73
C GLY A 50 1.36 5.39 -15.52
N THR A 51 0.36 5.11 -14.68
CA THR A 51 0.03 5.97 -13.52
C THR A 51 -0.25 5.17 -12.25
N VAL A 52 0.32 5.62 -11.13
CA VAL A 52 0.01 5.09 -9.79
C VAL A 52 -0.96 6.05 -9.10
N TYR A 53 -2.14 5.55 -8.73
CA TYR A 53 -3.13 6.34 -8.00
C TYR A 53 -3.13 5.96 -6.54
N VAL A 54 -2.81 6.91 -5.65
CA VAL A 54 -2.93 6.72 -4.20
C VAL A 54 -4.36 7.02 -3.80
N LEU A 55 -5.07 5.99 -3.33
CA LEU A 55 -6.47 6.09 -2.91
C LEU A 55 -6.57 6.65 -1.49
N HIS A 56 -5.69 6.21 -0.61
CA HIS A 56 -5.66 6.69 0.77
C HIS A 56 -4.29 6.44 1.41
N ALA A 57 -3.85 7.35 2.27
CA ALA A 57 -2.68 7.16 3.12
C ALA A 57 -3.03 7.61 4.54
N PHE A 58 -2.85 6.73 5.52
CA PHE A 58 -3.30 6.98 6.88
C PHE A 58 -2.44 6.25 7.91
N GLN A 59 -2.42 6.80 9.12
CA GLN A 59 -1.91 6.13 10.30
C GLN A 59 -3.00 5.20 10.85
N LYS A 60 -2.63 3.95 11.12
CA LYS A 60 -3.51 3.00 11.79
C LYS A 60 -3.74 3.46 13.23
N LYS A 61 -5.00 3.64 13.60
CA LYS A 61 -5.39 4.06 14.96
C LYS A 61 -5.32 2.91 15.97
N SER A 62 -5.57 1.67 15.54
CA SER A 62 -5.53 0.49 16.42
C SER A 62 -4.12 -0.10 16.54
N LYS A 63 -3.70 -0.38 17.78
CA LYS A 63 -2.42 -1.01 18.12
C LYS A 63 -2.37 -2.52 17.80
N SER A 64 -3.51 -3.18 17.56
CA SER A 64 -3.60 -4.62 17.28
C SER A 64 -4.33 -4.91 15.96
N GLY A 65 -3.97 -6.02 15.30
CA GLY A 65 -4.68 -6.51 14.10
C GLY A 65 -5.91 -7.35 14.47
N ARG A 66 -6.79 -7.62 13.49
CA ARG A 66 -7.75 -8.73 13.64
C ARG A 66 -6.94 -10.04 13.71
N LYS A 67 -7.28 -10.89 14.68
CA LYS A 67 -6.81 -12.29 14.72
C LYS A 67 -7.38 -13.05 13.53
#